data_AF-A0A370F3Q1-F1
#
_entry.id   AF-A0A370F3Q1-F1
#
_cell.length_a   1.000
_cell.length_b   1.000
_cell.length_c   1.000
_cell.angle_alpha   90.00
_cell.angle_beta   90.00
_cell.angle_gamma   90.00
#
_symmetry.space_group_name_H-M   'P 1'
#
loop_
_entity.id
_entity.type
_entity.pdbx_description
1 polymer ?
#
loop_
_entity_poly.entity_id
_entity_poly.type
_entity_poly.pdbx_seq_one_letter_code
_entity_poly.pdbx_strand_id
1 'polypeptide(L)'
;MGHTVAQLVPLGVGMIVSPIPLAALIAILLSARARTNALAFTATALAASTLIVGVTVFTSKGGADRAGSAAHSSQIVFASVFGLAFLMLAALSWRSRPKNGAVAAMPSWMAQIDTMNAGKTAVLSLLLTVPNAKNLPLELKAGALIAEAHLPTTQAALLTVAFAALAGLGLIALTVLAAVPSKRVTAALGVVKEELILHNAAIMTVLFLLLAGLQASHVVTALTA
;
A
#
# COMPACT_ATOMS: atom_id res chain seq x y z
N MET A 1 -0.53 21.17 11.88
CA MET A 1 0.42 20.10 11.47
C MET A 1 0.39 18.89 12.40
N GLY A 2 0.54 19.02 13.72
CA GLY A 2 0.61 17.87 14.64
C GLY A 2 -0.60 16.93 14.60
N HIS A 3 -1.82 17.46 14.56
CA HIS A 3 -3.05 16.66 14.44
C HIS A 3 -3.10 15.84 13.13
N THR A 4 -2.76 16.46 12.00
CA THR A 4 -2.70 15.80 10.68
C THR A 4 -1.67 14.67 10.68
N VAL A 5 -0.48 14.90 11.25
CA VAL A 5 0.55 13.85 11.37
C VAL A 5 0.02 12.67 12.19
N ALA A 6 -0.65 12.93 13.33
CA ALA A 6 -1.23 11.88 14.16
C ALA A 6 -2.27 11.02 13.41
N GLN A 7 -3.01 11.60 12.47
CA GLN A 7 -3.98 10.88 11.64
C GLN A 7 -3.33 10.14 10.45
N LEU A 8 -2.21 10.66 9.92
CA LEU A 8 -1.48 10.05 8.81
C LEU A 8 -0.66 8.84 9.23
N VAL A 9 -0.09 8.85 10.45
CA VAL A 9 0.77 7.75 10.92
C VAL A 9 0.06 6.39 10.88
N PRO A 10 -1.16 6.22 11.42
CA PRO A 10 -1.89 4.95 11.34
C PRO A 10 -2.17 4.49 9.90
N LEU A 11 -2.46 5.43 9.00
CA LEU A 11 -2.70 5.13 7.57
C LEU A 11 -1.42 4.62 6.90
N GLY A 12 -0.29 5.30 7.14
CA GLY A 12 1.00 4.89 6.61
C GLY A 12 1.44 3.53 7.16
N VAL A 13 1.27 3.30 8.46
CA VAL A 13 1.56 2.00 9.10
C VAL A 13 0.72 0.88 8.49
N GLY A 14 -0.56 1.13 8.19
CA GLY A 14 -1.42 0.16 7.50
C GLY A 14 -0.92 -0.24 6.11
N MET A 15 -0.22 0.65 5.41
CA MET A 15 0.31 0.39 4.07
C MET A 15 1.65 -0.37 4.04
N ILE A 16 2.45 -0.27 5.13
CA ILE A 16 3.77 -0.93 5.24
C ILE A 16 3.66 -2.42 4.92
N VAL A 17 2.58 -3.07 5.39
CA VAL A 17 2.38 -4.50 5.23
C VAL A 17 1.77 -4.81 3.86
N SER A 18 2.65 -4.96 2.88
CA SER A 18 2.28 -5.30 1.50
C SER A 18 2.88 -6.62 1.02
N PRO A 19 2.27 -7.79 1.35
CA PRO A 19 2.89 -9.10 1.15
C PRO A 19 3.36 -9.36 -0.29
N ILE A 20 2.53 -9.03 -1.28
CA ILE A 20 2.88 -9.24 -2.70
C ILE A 20 4.04 -8.33 -3.14
N PRO A 21 3.98 -6.98 -2.99
CA PRO A 21 5.14 -6.11 -3.26
C PRO A 21 6.41 -6.50 -2.50
N LEU A 22 6.28 -6.90 -1.23
CA LEU A 22 7.42 -7.35 -0.42
C LEU A 22 8.01 -8.65 -1.00
N ALA A 23 7.19 -9.67 -1.29
CA ALA A 23 7.64 -10.92 -1.90
C ALA A 23 8.26 -10.70 -3.28
N ALA A 24 7.70 -9.79 -4.09
CA ALA A 24 8.25 -9.39 -5.39
C ALA A 24 9.62 -8.74 -5.23
N LEU A 25 9.75 -7.78 -4.33
CA LEU A 25 11.03 -7.13 -4.04
C LEU A 25 12.05 -8.16 -3.55
N ILE A 26 11.67 -9.05 -2.63
CA ILE A 26 12.55 -10.12 -2.15
C ILE A 26 13.00 -11.02 -3.30
N ALA A 27 12.10 -11.44 -4.19
CA ALA A 27 12.46 -12.22 -5.37
C ALA A 27 13.45 -11.47 -6.27
N ILE A 28 13.27 -10.15 -6.44
CA ILE A 28 14.22 -9.28 -7.13
C ILE A 28 15.57 -9.26 -6.41
N LEU A 29 15.60 -9.20 -5.07
CA LEU A 29 16.85 -9.22 -4.28
C LEU A 29 17.64 -10.52 -4.45
N LEU A 30 16.98 -11.62 -4.80
CA LEU A 30 17.59 -12.92 -5.05
C LEU A 30 18.02 -13.12 -6.51
N SER A 31 17.70 -12.16 -7.41
CA SER A 31 18.04 -12.23 -8.83
C SER A 31 19.45 -11.70 -9.14
N ALA A 32 19.95 -11.99 -10.34
CA ALA A 32 21.27 -11.53 -10.80
C ALA A 32 21.43 -9.99 -10.79
N ARG A 33 20.33 -9.23 -10.93
CA ARG A 33 20.34 -7.76 -11.01
C ARG A 33 19.71 -7.09 -9.78
N ALA A 34 19.89 -7.71 -8.61
CA ALA A 34 19.27 -7.33 -7.35
C ALA A 34 19.31 -5.82 -7.05
N ARG A 35 20.49 -5.19 -7.00
CA ARG A 35 20.63 -3.79 -6.56
C ARG A 35 19.88 -2.80 -7.45
N THR A 36 20.11 -2.85 -8.76
CA THR A 36 19.51 -1.90 -9.71
C THR A 36 18.00 -2.10 -9.79
N ASN A 37 17.54 -3.36 -9.83
CA ASN A 37 16.11 -3.66 -9.91
C ASN A 37 15.38 -3.34 -8.59
N ALA A 38 16.00 -3.56 -7.43
CA ALA A 38 15.43 -3.18 -6.14
C ALA A 38 15.23 -1.67 -6.01
N LEU A 39 16.24 -0.88 -6.41
CA LEU A 39 16.14 0.58 -6.43
C LEU A 39 15.04 1.04 -7.39
N ALA A 40 14.99 0.47 -8.60
CA ALA A 40 13.94 0.79 -9.58
C ALA A 40 12.54 0.45 -9.04
N PHE A 41 12.37 -0.71 -8.41
CA PHE A 41 11.10 -1.14 -7.83
C PHE A 41 10.64 -0.17 -6.74
N THR A 42 11.51 0.10 -5.76
CA THR A 42 11.19 0.92 -4.59
C THR A 42 10.99 2.39 -4.97
N ALA A 43 11.87 2.96 -5.80
CA ALA A 43 11.71 4.34 -6.27
C ALA A 43 10.41 4.54 -7.04
N THR A 44 10.05 3.58 -7.90
CA THR A 44 8.80 3.64 -8.66
C THR A 44 7.58 3.53 -7.76
N ALA A 45 7.60 2.65 -6.75
CA ALA A 45 6.52 2.52 -5.77
C ALA A 45 6.33 3.82 -4.97
N LEU A 46 7.42 4.40 -4.47
CA LEU A 46 7.38 5.67 -3.72
C LEU A 46 6.91 6.83 -4.59
N ALA A 47 7.39 6.92 -5.83
CA ALA A 47 6.98 7.95 -6.77
C ALA A 47 5.49 7.83 -7.11
N ALA A 48 4.99 6.62 -7.34
CA ALA A 48 3.56 6.38 -7.59
C ALA A 48 2.69 6.77 -6.39
N SER A 49 3.07 6.34 -5.17
CA SER A 49 2.35 6.71 -3.95
C SER A 49 2.35 8.22 -3.72
N THR A 50 3.51 8.87 -3.88
CA THR A 50 3.66 10.34 -3.80
C THR A 50 2.77 11.04 -4.83
N LEU A 51 2.70 10.52 -6.05
CA LEU A 51 1.87 11.07 -7.12
C LEU A 51 0.38 10.93 -6.80
N ILE A 52 -0.08 9.77 -6.35
CA ILE A 52 -1.49 9.52 -6.00
C ILE A 52 -1.93 10.45 -4.88
N VAL A 53 -1.17 10.50 -3.78
CA VAL A 53 -1.46 11.37 -2.63
C VAL A 53 -1.39 12.83 -3.07
N GLY A 54 -0.35 13.22 -3.80
CA GLY A 54 -0.15 14.59 -4.28
C GLY A 54 -1.29 15.06 -5.19
N VAL A 55 -1.67 14.27 -6.19
CA VAL A 55 -2.81 14.55 -7.07
C VAL A 55 -4.07 14.74 -6.23
N THR A 56 -4.31 13.87 -5.26
CA THR A 56 -5.48 13.98 -4.36
C THR A 56 -5.46 15.28 -3.56
N VAL A 57 -4.29 15.71 -3.04
CA VAL A 57 -4.15 17.01 -2.36
C VAL A 57 -4.53 18.16 -3.29
N PHE A 58 -4.05 18.14 -4.54
CA PHE A 58 -4.33 19.20 -5.51
C PHE A 58 -5.80 19.23 -5.94
N THR A 59 -6.39 18.08 -6.24
CA THR A 59 -7.79 18.00 -6.69
C THR A 59 -8.77 18.34 -5.58
N SER A 60 -8.48 17.94 -4.33
CA SER A 60 -9.33 18.25 -3.18
C SER A 60 -9.30 19.73 -2.80
N LYS A 61 -8.20 20.44 -3.06
CA LYS A 61 -8.12 21.90 -2.89
C LYS A 61 -9.00 22.67 -3.89
N GLY A 62 -9.22 22.12 -5.09
CA GLY A 62 -10.04 22.75 -6.14
C GLY A 62 -11.56 22.53 -5.99
N GLY A 63 -11.99 21.65 -5.08
CA GLY A 63 -13.41 21.31 -4.86
C GLY A 63 -14.02 21.87 -3.58
N ALA A 64 -13.29 22.69 -2.82
CA ALA A 64 -13.65 23.09 -1.45
C ALA A 64 -14.87 24.03 -1.33
N ASP A 65 -15.44 24.53 -2.44
CA ASP A 65 -16.56 25.50 -2.41
C ASP A 65 -17.97 24.87 -2.36
N ARG A 66 -18.11 23.56 -2.06
CA ARG A 66 -19.43 22.92 -1.92
C ARG A 66 -19.52 21.96 -0.74
N ALA A 67 -19.64 22.49 0.48
CA ALA A 67 -19.99 21.69 1.66
C ALA A 67 -21.24 22.27 2.36
N GLY A 68 -22.41 21.74 1.98
CA GLY A 68 -23.63 21.72 2.80
C GLY A 68 -23.94 20.29 3.26
N SER A 69 -25.10 20.04 3.87
CA SER A 69 -25.56 18.75 4.42
C SER A 69 -25.37 17.50 3.52
N ALA A 70 -25.20 17.68 2.21
CA ALA A 70 -24.82 16.65 1.25
C ALA A 70 -23.47 15.96 1.54
N ALA A 71 -22.51 16.65 2.16
CA ALA A 71 -21.17 16.12 2.45
C ALA A 71 -21.16 14.96 3.47
N HIS A 72 -22.11 14.94 4.42
CA HIS A 72 -22.25 13.81 5.35
C HIS A 72 -22.83 12.57 4.67
N SER A 73 -23.81 12.76 3.78
CA SER A 73 -24.45 11.65 3.07
C SER A 73 -23.49 10.93 2.11
N SER A 74 -22.64 11.67 1.40
CA SER A 74 -21.66 11.09 0.48
C SER A 74 -20.55 10.32 1.21
N GLN A 75 -20.13 10.81 2.38
CA GLN A 75 -19.15 10.12 3.23
C GLN A 75 -19.70 8.79 3.77
N ILE A 76 -20.97 8.74 4.20
CA ILE A 76 -21.61 7.50 4.66
C ILE A 76 -21.73 6.48 3.52
N VAL A 77 -22.19 6.93 2.34
CA VAL A 77 -22.29 6.06 1.15
C VAL A 77 -20.92 5.51 0.76
N PHE A 78 -19.90 6.37 0.71
CA PHE A 78 -18.55 5.96 0.37
C PHE A 78 -17.99 4.94 1.37
N ALA A 79 -18.06 5.25 2.67
CA ALA A 79 -17.57 4.36 3.73
C ALA A 79 -18.30 3.01 3.69
N SER A 80 -19.62 3.00 3.45
CA SER A 80 -20.42 1.77 3.36
C SER A 80 -20.03 0.92 2.15
N VAL A 81 -19.91 1.52 0.96
CA VAL A 81 -19.55 0.80 -0.28
C VAL A 81 -18.17 0.17 -0.16
N PHE A 82 -17.16 0.94 0.29
CA PHE A 82 -15.80 0.41 0.47
C PHE A 82 -15.74 -0.61 1.61
N GLY A 83 -16.48 -0.40 2.70
CA GLY A 83 -16.61 -1.38 3.78
C GLY A 83 -17.12 -2.73 3.27
N LEU A 84 -18.22 -2.74 2.51
CA LEU A 84 -18.75 -3.96 1.89
C LEU A 84 -17.76 -4.59 0.89
N ALA A 85 -17.13 -3.78 0.06
CA ALA A 85 -16.12 -4.26 -0.89
C ALA A 85 -14.97 -4.96 -0.16
N PHE A 86 -14.47 -4.39 0.93
CA PHE A 86 -13.43 -5.01 1.75
C PHE A 86 -13.90 -6.31 2.43
N LEU A 87 -15.13 -6.37 2.94
CA LEU A 87 -15.68 -7.63 3.46
C LEU A 87 -15.75 -8.73 2.38
N MET A 88 -16.18 -8.37 1.17
CA MET A 88 -16.20 -9.29 0.03
C MET A 88 -14.79 -9.76 -0.33
N LEU A 89 -13.82 -8.85 -0.42
CA LEU A 89 -12.42 -9.17 -0.71
C LEU A 89 -11.78 -10.03 0.39
N ALA A 90 -12.13 -9.80 1.67
CA ALA A 90 -11.71 -10.64 2.78
C ALA A 90 -12.22 -12.07 2.62
N ALA A 91 -13.52 -12.23 2.32
CA ALA A 91 -14.13 -13.54 2.10
C ALA A 91 -13.52 -14.27 0.88
N LEU A 92 -13.27 -13.56 -0.22
CA LEU A 92 -12.61 -14.11 -1.40
C LEU A 92 -11.16 -14.53 -1.11
N SER A 93 -10.40 -13.67 -0.41
CA SER A 93 -9.02 -13.95 0.00
C SER A 93 -8.96 -15.21 0.86
N TRP A 94 -9.85 -15.32 1.86
CA TRP A 94 -9.93 -16.48 2.74
C TRP A 94 -10.25 -17.77 1.97
N ARG A 95 -11.18 -17.69 1.00
CA ARG A 95 -11.55 -18.82 0.14
C ARG A 95 -10.40 -19.27 -0.77
N SER A 96 -9.57 -18.34 -1.24
CA SER A 96 -8.41 -18.63 -2.08
C SER A 96 -7.19 -19.17 -1.32
N ARG A 97 -7.25 -19.27 0.01
CA ARG A 97 -6.11 -19.74 0.80
C ARG A 97 -5.72 -21.18 0.40
N PRO A 98 -4.42 -21.48 0.26
CA PRO A 98 -3.97 -22.87 0.09
C PRO A 98 -4.50 -23.75 1.22
N LYS A 99 -5.06 -24.91 0.89
CA LYS A 99 -5.46 -25.91 1.89
C LYS A 99 -4.22 -26.61 2.43
N ASN A 100 -4.28 -27.18 3.64
CA ASN A 100 -3.15 -27.85 4.29
C ASN A 100 -2.46 -28.83 3.33
N GLY A 101 -1.16 -28.64 3.10
CA GLY A 101 -0.35 -29.48 2.22
C GLY A 101 -0.40 -29.12 0.72
N ALA A 102 -1.20 -28.14 0.30
CA ALA A 102 -1.21 -27.66 -1.08
C ALA A 102 -0.08 -26.65 -1.34
N VAL A 103 0.61 -26.80 -2.47
CA VAL A 103 1.63 -25.85 -2.92
C VAL A 103 0.95 -24.55 -3.33
N ALA A 104 1.38 -23.41 -2.75
CA ALA A 104 0.91 -22.11 -3.17
C ALA A 104 1.29 -21.86 -4.64
N ALA A 105 0.31 -21.53 -5.48
CA ALA A 105 0.57 -21.25 -6.89
C ALA A 105 1.52 -20.06 -7.02
N MET A 106 2.68 -20.30 -7.64
CA MET A 106 3.67 -19.24 -7.89
C MET A 106 3.06 -18.18 -8.81
N PRO A 107 3.14 -16.88 -8.48
CA PRO A 107 2.64 -15.83 -9.36
C PRO A 107 3.35 -15.88 -10.73
N SER A 108 2.59 -15.66 -11.81
CA SER A 108 3.11 -15.76 -13.19
C SER A 108 4.24 -14.77 -13.49
N TRP A 109 4.27 -13.60 -12.83
CA TRP A 109 5.34 -12.61 -12.98
C TRP A 109 6.69 -13.09 -12.42
N MET A 110 6.69 -14.07 -11.51
CA MET A 110 7.92 -14.55 -10.86
C MET A 110 8.81 -15.34 -11.82
N ALA A 111 8.23 -15.97 -12.84
CA ALA A 111 8.96 -16.77 -13.83
C ALA A 111 9.94 -15.94 -14.70
N GLN A 112 9.80 -14.61 -14.73
CA GLN A 112 10.62 -13.76 -15.60
C GLN A 112 11.62 -12.88 -14.84
N ILE A 113 11.61 -12.91 -13.50
CA ILE A 113 12.35 -11.96 -12.65
C ILE A 113 13.85 -11.90 -12.97
N ASP A 114 14.48 -13.04 -13.24
CA ASP A 114 15.92 -13.11 -13.51
C ASP A 114 16.34 -12.42 -14.81
N THR A 115 15.39 -12.23 -15.73
CA THR A 115 15.64 -11.59 -17.03
C THR A 115 15.20 -10.12 -17.07
N MET A 116 14.59 -9.62 -15.99
CA MET A 116 14.06 -8.26 -15.96
C MET A 116 15.18 -7.21 -15.86
N ASN A 117 15.04 -6.14 -16.64
CA ASN A 117 15.82 -4.92 -16.48
C ASN A 117 15.08 -3.93 -15.54
N ALA A 118 15.73 -2.81 -15.24
CA ALA A 118 15.16 -1.79 -14.35
C ALA A 118 13.80 -1.27 -14.83
N GLY A 119 13.62 -1.06 -16.14
CA GLY A 119 12.36 -0.58 -16.72
C GLY A 119 11.21 -1.57 -16.55
N LYS A 120 11.42 -2.86 -16.87
CA LYS A 120 10.41 -3.91 -16.62
C LYS A 120 10.10 -4.03 -15.12
N THR A 121 11.10 -3.87 -14.26
CA THR A 121 10.92 -3.90 -12.81
C THR A 121 10.10 -2.72 -12.30
N ALA A 122 10.30 -1.52 -12.85
CA ALA A 122 9.49 -0.36 -12.56
C ALA A 122 8.01 -0.59 -12.97
N VAL A 123 7.78 -1.15 -14.16
CA VAL A 123 6.43 -1.52 -14.61
C VAL A 123 5.79 -2.54 -13.65
N LEU A 124 6.53 -3.59 -13.26
CA LEU A 124 6.05 -4.56 -12.28
C LEU A 124 5.70 -3.90 -10.95
N SER A 125 6.53 -2.97 -10.47
CA SER A 125 6.25 -2.19 -9.26
C SER A 125 4.92 -1.46 -9.38
N LEU A 126 4.70 -0.70 -10.46
CA LEU A 126 3.44 -0.01 -10.70
C LEU A 126 2.25 -0.97 -10.68
N LEU A 127 2.36 -2.11 -11.37
CA LEU A 127 1.29 -3.10 -11.44
C LEU A 127 0.95 -3.73 -10.09
N LEU A 128 1.91 -3.83 -9.17
CA LEU A 128 1.73 -4.45 -7.86
C LEU A 128 1.35 -3.44 -6.76
N THR A 129 1.69 -2.16 -6.92
CA THR A 129 1.50 -1.13 -5.89
C THR A 129 0.31 -0.21 -6.20
N VAL A 130 0.11 0.21 -7.46
CA VAL A 130 -0.94 1.18 -7.84
C VAL A 130 -2.35 0.57 -7.85
N PRO A 131 -2.61 -0.58 -8.50
CA PRO A 131 -3.93 -1.20 -8.49
C PRO A 131 -4.27 -1.87 -7.15
N ASN A 132 -3.41 -1.75 -6.14
CA ASN A 132 -3.57 -2.46 -4.89
C ASN A 132 -4.74 -1.85 -4.11
N ALA A 133 -5.93 -2.45 -4.29
CA ALA A 133 -7.20 -1.99 -3.76
C ALA A 133 -7.19 -1.70 -2.25
N LYS A 134 -6.23 -2.25 -1.51
CA LYS A 134 -6.07 -1.96 -0.08
C LYS A 134 -5.39 -0.61 0.22
N ASN A 135 -4.44 -0.19 -0.61
CA ASN A 135 -3.58 0.96 -0.36
C ASN A 135 -4.22 2.23 -0.93
N LEU A 136 -4.89 2.12 -2.08
CA LEU A 136 -5.48 3.26 -2.76
C LEU A 136 -6.44 4.06 -1.86
N PRO A 137 -7.36 3.44 -1.08
CA PRO A 137 -8.23 4.22 -0.19
C PRO A 137 -7.47 4.92 0.94
N LEU A 138 -6.36 4.35 1.41
CA LEU A 138 -5.50 4.96 2.43
C LEU A 138 -4.73 6.16 1.87
N GLU A 139 -4.22 6.05 0.63
CA GLU A 139 -3.55 7.15 -0.07
C GLU A 139 -4.49 8.31 -0.38
N LEU A 140 -5.69 8.00 -0.87
CA LEU A 140 -6.73 9.00 -1.12
C LEU A 140 -7.12 9.73 0.17
N LYS A 141 -7.33 8.98 1.26
CA LYS A 141 -7.64 9.56 2.57
C LYS A 141 -6.50 10.43 3.11
N ALA A 142 -5.26 9.98 2.96
CA ALA A 142 -4.08 10.77 3.34
C ALA A 142 -4.03 12.09 2.56
N GLY A 143 -4.28 12.06 1.25
CA GLY A 143 -4.34 13.26 0.41
C GLY A 143 -5.45 14.23 0.84
N ALA A 144 -6.64 13.71 1.17
CA ALA A 144 -7.74 14.52 1.69
C ALA A 144 -7.37 15.21 3.02
N LEU A 145 -6.81 14.47 3.99
CA LEU A 145 -6.38 15.02 5.28
C LEU A 145 -5.30 16.10 5.13
N ILE A 146 -4.37 15.94 4.18
CA ILE A 146 -3.34 16.94 3.90
C ILE A 146 -3.96 18.19 3.25
N ALA A 147 -4.97 18.03 2.39
CA ALA A 147 -5.69 19.15 1.78
C ALA A 147 -6.50 19.97 2.82
N GLU A 148 -7.24 19.28 3.70
CA GLU A 148 -8.04 19.87 4.79
C GLU A 148 -7.20 20.63 5.82
N ALA A 149 -5.91 20.26 5.96
CA ALA A 149 -5.00 20.96 6.85
C ALA A 149 -4.63 22.39 6.38
N HIS A 150 -5.08 22.80 5.17
CA HIS A 150 -4.85 24.12 4.57
C HIS A 150 -3.39 24.61 4.64
N LEU A 151 -2.45 23.68 4.53
CA LEU A 151 -1.02 23.97 4.64
C LEU A 151 -0.48 24.70 3.41
N PRO A 152 0.55 25.54 3.58
CA PRO A 152 1.37 26.05 2.47
C PRO A 152 1.82 24.91 1.55
N THR A 153 1.89 25.16 0.25
CA THR A 153 2.21 24.14 -0.78
C THR A 153 3.48 23.36 -0.46
N THR A 154 4.53 24.03 0.01
CA THR A 154 5.80 23.39 0.40
C THR A 154 5.62 22.41 1.56
N GLN A 155 4.83 22.75 2.58
CA GLN A 155 4.58 21.87 3.72
C GLN A 155 3.70 20.68 3.33
N ALA A 156 2.69 20.89 2.49
CA ALA A 156 1.86 19.82 1.95
C ALA A 156 2.69 18.83 1.11
N ALA A 157 3.62 19.33 0.28
CA ALA A 157 4.53 18.51 -0.50
C ALA A 157 5.46 17.68 0.41
N LEU A 158 6.06 18.29 1.44
CA LEU A 158 6.90 17.58 2.41
C LEU A 158 6.13 16.48 3.16
N LEU A 159 4.90 16.75 3.60
CA LEU A 159 4.03 15.76 4.24
C LEU A 159 3.65 14.61 3.31
N THR A 160 3.39 14.91 2.03
CA THR A 160 3.11 13.91 0.99
C THR A 160 4.28 12.95 0.83
N VAL A 161 5.50 13.49 0.67
CA VAL A 161 6.72 12.69 0.53
C VAL A 161 7.01 11.89 1.81
N ALA A 162 6.85 12.51 2.98
CA ALA A 162 7.05 11.83 4.26
C ALA A 162 6.05 10.69 4.46
N PHE A 163 4.79 10.87 4.08
CA PHE A 163 3.77 9.83 4.11
C PHE A 163 4.11 8.67 3.17
N ALA A 164 4.50 8.95 1.92
CA ALA A 164 4.91 7.91 0.97
C ALA A 164 6.14 7.13 1.47
N ALA A 165 7.12 7.83 2.06
CA ALA A 165 8.28 7.19 2.67
C ALA A 165 7.90 6.29 3.85
N LEU A 166 7.00 6.76 4.73
CA LEU A 166 6.45 5.99 5.85
C LEU A 166 5.73 4.72 5.35
N ALA A 167 4.83 4.87 4.37
CA ALA A 167 4.08 3.76 3.77
C ALA A 167 5.00 2.76 3.05
N GLY A 168 6.08 3.24 2.44
CA GLY A 168 7.07 2.44 1.73
C GLY A 168 8.21 1.90 2.59
N LEU A 169 8.20 2.09 3.92
CA LEU A 169 9.32 1.71 4.81
C LEU A 169 9.74 0.26 4.64
N GLY A 170 8.81 -0.67 4.46
CA GLY A 170 9.13 -2.08 4.24
C GLY A 170 9.96 -2.31 2.97
N LEU A 171 9.62 -1.62 1.87
CA LEU A 171 10.36 -1.69 0.61
C LEU A 171 11.73 -1.01 0.73
N ILE A 172 11.80 0.14 1.41
CA ILE A 172 13.04 0.85 1.68
C ILE A 172 13.98 -0.04 2.50
N ALA A 173 13.49 -0.64 3.59
CA ALA A 173 14.28 -1.51 4.45
C ALA A 173 14.85 -2.71 3.69
N LEU A 174 14.04 -3.40 2.88
CA LEU A 174 14.50 -4.50 2.03
C LEU A 174 15.55 -4.05 1.00
N THR A 175 15.34 -2.88 0.38
CA THR A 175 16.27 -2.33 -0.61
C THR A 175 17.62 -1.96 0.02
N VAL A 176 17.61 -1.37 1.22
CA VAL A 176 18.83 -1.08 1.99
C VAL A 176 19.52 -2.37 2.39
N LEU A 177 18.77 -3.39 2.83
CA LEU A 177 19.31 -4.69 3.20
C LEU A 177 20.05 -5.35 2.01
N ALA A 178 19.56 -5.16 0.78
CA ALA A 178 20.20 -5.64 -0.44
C ALA A 178 21.54 -4.96 -0.78
N ALA A 179 21.83 -3.81 -0.16
CA ALA A 179 23.14 -3.18 -0.30
C ALA A 179 24.24 -4.01 0.39
N VAL A 180 23.88 -4.86 1.36
CA VAL A 180 24.79 -5.66 2.19
C VAL A 180 24.91 -7.09 1.65
N PRO A 181 26.05 -7.49 1.05
CA PRO A 181 26.24 -8.86 0.56
C PRO A 181 26.35 -9.84 1.73
N SER A 182 25.36 -10.75 1.89
CA SER A 182 25.39 -11.76 2.94
C SER A 182 24.63 -13.03 2.55
N LYS A 183 25.31 -14.18 2.64
CA LYS A 183 24.70 -15.51 2.39
C LYS A 183 23.58 -15.82 3.39
N ARG A 184 23.74 -15.39 4.65
CA ARG A 184 22.72 -15.55 5.70
C ARG A 184 21.46 -14.73 5.40
N VAL A 185 21.64 -13.48 4.96
CA VAL A 185 20.53 -12.61 4.56
C VAL A 185 19.80 -13.20 3.35
N THR A 186 20.53 -13.69 2.36
CA THR A 186 19.97 -14.32 1.16
C THR A 186 19.10 -15.54 1.52
N ALA A 187 19.59 -16.42 2.40
CA ALA A 187 18.83 -17.58 2.86
C ALA A 187 17.56 -17.19 3.66
N ALA A 188 17.68 -16.23 4.59
CA ALA A 188 16.56 -15.73 5.37
C ALA A 188 15.48 -15.09 4.48
N LEU A 189 15.89 -14.30 3.48
CA LEU A 189 15.00 -13.70 2.49
C LEU A 189 14.23 -14.76 1.69
N GLY A 190 14.88 -15.86 1.32
CA GLY A 190 14.23 -17.01 0.67
C GLY A 190 13.06 -17.56 1.48
N VAL A 191 13.29 -17.84 2.77
CA VAL A 191 12.26 -18.33 3.70
C VAL A 191 11.13 -17.32 3.84
N VAL A 192 11.45 -16.04 4.06
CA VAL A 192 10.44 -14.98 4.20
C VAL A 192 9.58 -14.86 2.94
N LYS A 193 10.18 -14.96 1.74
CA LYS A 193 9.44 -14.93 0.48
C LYS A 193 8.41 -16.06 0.41
N GLU A 194 8.83 -17.28 0.73
CA GLU A 194 7.96 -18.46 0.69
C GLU A 194 6.81 -18.35 1.69
N GLU A 195 7.12 -17.94 2.93
CA GLU A 195 6.13 -17.71 3.98
C GLU A 195 5.12 -16.61 3.60
N LEU A 196 5.59 -15.49 3.02
CA LEU A 196 4.72 -14.41 2.55
C LEU A 196 3.78 -14.87 1.43
N ILE A 197 4.25 -15.70 0.50
CA ILE A 197 3.43 -16.22 -0.60
C ILE A 197 2.39 -17.21 -0.06
N LEU A 198 2.82 -18.14 0.79
CA LEU A 198 1.96 -19.17 1.39
C LEU A 198 0.82 -18.53 2.20
N HIS A 199 1.14 -17.53 3.01
CA HIS A 199 0.19 -16.87 3.90
C HIS A 199 -0.46 -15.61 3.31
N ASN A 200 -0.15 -15.23 2.07
CA ASN A 200 -0.67 -14.02 1.43
C ASN A 200 -2.19 -13.89 1.55
N ALA A 201 -2.91 -14.97 1.26
CA ALA A 201 -4.37 -15.02 1.36
C ALA A 201 -4.88 -14.71 2.78
N ALA A 202 -4.24 -15.26 3.80
CA ALA A 202 -4.59 -15.03 5.20
C ALA A 202 -4.26 -13.60 5.64
N ILE A 203 -3.08 -13.08 5.27
CA ILE A 203 -2.66 -11.72 5.57
C ILE A 203 -3.63 -10.70 4.94
N MET A 204 -3.98 -10.89 3.65
CA MET A 204 -4.94 -10.04 2.96
C MET A 204 -6.33 -10.14 3.57
N THR A 205 -6.75 -11.33 4.03
CA THR A 205 -8.03 -11.51 4.75
C THR A 205 -8.08 -10.64 6.00
N VAL A 206 -7.09 -10.78 6.90
CA VAL A 206 -7.02 -10.02 8.16
C VAL A 206 -6.98 -8.52 7.88
N LEU A 207 -6.17 -8.10 6.91
CA LEU A 207 -6.05 -6.71 6.54
C LEU A 207 -7.37 -6.13 5.97
N PHE A 208 -8.05 -6.84 5.07
CA PHE A 208 -9.34 -6.40 4.56
C PHE A 208 -10.42 -6.34 5.66
N LEU A 209 -10.39 -7.24 6.64
CA LEU A 209 -11.27 -7.16 7.82
C LEU A 209 -10.98 -5.91 8.66
N LEU A 210 -9.70 -5.58 8.90
CA LEU A 210 -9.32 -4.36 9.62
C LEU A 210 -9.78 -3.10 8.88
N LEU A 211 -9.59 -3.07 7.55
CA LEU A 211 -10.07 -1.96 6.71
C LEU A 211 -11.59 -1.86 6.71
N ALA A 212 -12.32 -2.97 6.65
CA ALA A 212 -13.77 -2.97 6.76
C ALA A 212 -14.23 -2.42 8.13
N GLY A 213 -13.58 -2.82 9.22
CA GLY A 213 -13.84 -2.30 10.56
C GLY A 213 -13.56 -0.79 10.68
N LEU A 214 -12.48 -0.31 10.04
CA LEU A 214 -12.18 1.11 9.96
C LEU A 214 -13.26 1.88 9.18
N GLN A 215 -13.75 1.33 8.07
CA GLN A 215 -14.85 1.98 7.33
C GLN A 215 -16.16 1.97 8.12
N ALA A 216 -16.43 0.91 8.87
CA ALA A 216 -17.58 0.86 9.77
C ALA A 216 -17.48 1.94 10.87
N SER A 217 -16.29 2.21 11.43
CA SER A 217 -16.13 3.26 12.44
C SER A 217 -16.45 4.64 11.86
N HIS A 218 -16.08 4.92 10.62
CA HIS A 218 -16.46 6.16 9.93
C HIS A 218 -17.96 6.33 9.74
N VAL A 219 -18.68 5.24 9.44
CA VAL A 219 -20.14 5.25 9.36
C VAL A 219 -20.75 5.56 10.73
N VAL A 220 -20.27 4.90 11.79
CA VAL A 220 -20.75 5.15 13.16
C VAL A 220 -20.53 6.60 13.55
N THR A 221 -19.31 7.14 13.38
CA THR A 221 -19.01 8.53 13.72
C THR A 221 -19.92 9.51 12.98
N ALA A 222 -20.18 9.28 11.69
CA ALA A 222 -21.04 10.15 10.88
C ALA A 222 -22.53 10.04 11.25
N LEU A 223 -22.98 8.92 11.82
CA LEU A 223 -24.35 8.75 12.32
C LEU A 223 -24.55 9.32 13.73
N THR A 224 -23.47 9.49 14.50
CA THR A 224 -23.49 10.00 15.87
C THR A 224 -23.14 11.50 16.00
N ALA A 225 -22.71 12.13 14.90
CA ALA A 225 -22.40 13.55 14.82
C ALA A 225 -23.65 14.37 14.47
#